data_AF-A0A447N066-F1
#
_entry.id   AF-A0A447N066-F1
#
_cell.length_a   1.000
_cell.length_b   1.000
_cell.length_c   1.000
_cell.angle_alpha   90.00
_cell.angle_beta   90.00
_cell.angle_gamma   90.00
#
_symmetry.space_group_name_H-M   'P 1'
#
loop_
_entity.id
_entity.type
_entity.pdbx_description
1 polymer ?
#
loop_
_entity_poly.entity_id
_entity_poly.type
_entity_poly.pdbx_seq_one_letter_code
_entity_poly.pdbx_strand_id
1 'polypeptide(L)'
;MAKSVTLYLNAQIKAGAQSVMIFDTWGGVLTGRDYQQFSLYYMHKIVDGLLRENDGRRVPVTLFTKGGGQWLEAMAETGCDALGLDWTTDIADAPPSRWP
;
A
#
# COMPACT_ATOMS: atom_id res chain seq x y z
N MET A 1 -2.19 -12.78 -9.26
CA MET A 1 -2.47 -12.45 -7.85
C MET A 1 -3.21 -11.14 -7.64
N ALA A 2 -2.78 -10.00 -8.22
CA ALA A 2 -3.40 -8.69 -7.97
C ALA A 2 -4.95 -8.68 -8.03
N LYS A 3 -5.56 -9.20 -9.11
CA LYS A 3 -7.03 -9.28 -9.23
C LYS A 3 -7.70 -10.03 -8.07
N SER A 4 -7.10 -11.13 -7.63
CA SER A 4 -7.62 -11.95 -6.53
C SER A 4 -7.53 -11.19 -5.20
N VAL A 5 -6.43 -10.47 -4.96
CA VAL A 5 -6.25 -9.62 -3.76
C VAL A 5 -7.25 -8.48 -3.75
N THR A 6 -7.43 -7.78 -4.88
CA THR A 6 -8.43 -6.71 -5.01
C THR A 6 -9.84 -7.23 -4.72
N LEU A 7 -10.23 -8.35 -5.31
CA LEU A 7 -11.55 -8.96 -5.07
C LEU A 7 -11.73 -9.32 -3.59
N TYR A 8 -10.70 -9.91 -2.98
CA TYR A 8 -10.73 -10.33 -1.59
C TYR A 8 -10.85 -9.14 -0.63
N LEU A 9 -10.05 -8.10 -0.80
CA LEU A 9 -10.10 -6.89 0.02
C LEU A 9 -11.43 -6.14 -0.18
N ASN A 10 -11.93 -6.03 -1.41
CA ASN A 10 -13.25 -5.44 -1.66
C ASN A 10 -14.38 -6.24 -0.99
N ALA A 11 -14.28 -7.57 -0.94
CA ALA A 11 -15.23 -8.39 -0.20
C ALA A 11 -15.17 -8.12 1.31
N GLN A 12 -13.98 -7.94 1.88
CA GLN A 12 -13.83 -7.54 3.28
C GLN A 12 -14.41 -6.15 3.57
N ILE A 13 -14.17 -5.18 2.69
CA ILE A 13 -14.73 -3.83 2.79
C ILE A 13 -16.26 -3.90 2.81
N LYS A 14 -16.86 -4.63 1.86
CA LYS A 14 -18.31 -4.85 1.83
C LYS A 14 -18.84 -5.61 3.05
N ALA A 15 -18.01 -6.45 3.67
CA ALA A 15 -18.35 -7.15 4.91
C ALA A 15 -18.19 -6.26 6.17
N GLY A 16 -17.77 -5.01 6.02
CA GLY A 16 -17.69 -4.02 7.10
C GLY A 16 -16.27 -3.62 7.51
N ALA A 17 -15.22 -4.05 6.79
CA ALA A 17 -13.87 -3.54 7.05
C ALA A 17 -13.80 -2.03 6.74
N GLN A 18 -13.39 -1.25 7.75
CA GLN A 18 -13.38 0.22 7.69
C GLN A 18 -12.02 0.80 7.24
N SER A 19 -11.00 -0.06 7.16
CA SER A 19 -9.67 0.23 6.62
C SER A 19 -9.06 -1.08 6.17
N VAL A 20 -8.16 -1.03 5.19
CA VAL A 20 -7.39 -2.20 4.75
C VAL A 20 -5.90 -1.89 4.69
N MET A 21 -5.08 -2.92 4.89
CA MET A 21 -3.64 -2.83 4.75
C MET A 21 -3.14 -3.95 3.84
N ILE A 22 -2.24 -3.61 2.91
CA ILE A 22 -1.56 -4.57 2.05
C ILE A 22 -0.16 -4.79 2.62
N PHE A 23 0.13 -6.04 2.99
CA PHE A 23 1.41 -6.47 3.52
C PHE A 23 2.28 -7.08 2.41
N ASP A 24 3.33 -6.37 2.01
CA ASP A 24 4.40 -6.87 1.17
C ASP A 24 5.60 -7.27 2.03
N THR A 25 5.47 -8.42 2.69
CA THR A 25 6.44 -8.92 3.67
C THR A 25 7.84 -9.12 3.09
N TRP A 26 7.96 -9.33 1.77
CA TRP A 26 9.20 -9.75 1.12
C TRP A 26 9.69 -8.78 0.05
N GLY A 27 8.98 -7.70 -0.29
CA GLY A 27 9.41 -6.76 -1.30
C GLY A 27 10.80 -6.15 -1.06
N GLY A 28 11.21 -5.97 0.21
CA GLY A 28 12.53 -5.47 0.57
C GLY A 28 13.72 -6.36 0.18
N VAL A 29 13.50 -7.61 -0.26
CA VAL A 29 14.59 -8.46 -0.76
C VAL A 29 14.91 -8.22 -2.24
N LEU A 30 14.08 -7.45 -2.94
CA LEU A 30 14.24 -7.16 -4.36
C LEU A 30 15.23 -6.01 -4.59
N THR A 31 15.86 -6.00 -5.77
CA THR A 31 16.56 -4.80 -6.25
C THR A 31 15.55 -3.67 -6.46
N GLY A 32 15.99 -2.41 -6.47
CA GLY A 32 15.08 -1.27 -6.68
C GLY A 32 14.27 -1.36 -7.97
N ARG A 33 14.88 -1.83 -9.06
CA ARG A 33 14.18 -2.08 -10.34
C ARG A 33 13.14 -3.18 -10.22
N ASP A 34 13.52 -4.31 -9.62
CA ASP A 34 12.63 -5.45 -9.50
C ASP A 34 11.48 -5.19 -8.53
N TYR A 35 11.72 -4.42 -7.47
CA TYR A 35 10.67 -3.96 -6.57
C TYR A 35 9.61 -3.17 -7.33
N GLN A 36 10.02 -2.18 -8.13
CA GLN A 36 9.09 -1.36 -8.92
C GLN A 36 8.29 -2.22 -9.91
N GLN A 37 8.97 -3.10 -10.65
CA GLN A 37 8.36 -3.87 -11.74
C GLN A 37 7.49 -5.05 -11.24
N PHE A 38 7.92 -5.72 -10.17
CA PHE A 38 7.34 -7.00 -9.75
C PHE A 38 6.59 -6.95 -8.41
N SER A 39 6.72 -5.88 -7.62
CA SER A 39 5.91 -5.66 -6.42
C SER A 39 5.04 -4.40 -6.53
N LEU A 40 5.66 -3.21 -6.58
CA LEU A 40 4.98 -1.92 -6.49
C LEU A 40 3.96 -1.73 -7.61
N TYR A 41 4.30 -2.11 -8.85
CA TYR A 41 3.36 -2.10 -9.98
C TYR A 41 2.05 -2.85 -9.70
N TYR A 42 2.12 -3.99 -9.01
CA TYR A 42 0.94 -4.76 -8.65
C TYR A 42 0.21 -4.17 -7.44
N MET A 43 0.93 -3.59 -6.48
CA MET A 43 0.29 -2.84 -5.38
C MET A 43 -0.50 -1.66 -5.93
N HIS A 44 0.05 -0.89 -6.88
CA HIS A 44 -0.68 0.18 -7.56
C HIS A 44 -1.99 -0.31 -8.18
N LYS A 45 -1.94 -1.41 -8.94
CA LYS A 45 -3.15 -2.02 -9.51
C LYS A 45 -4.17 -2.47 -8.46
N ILE A 46 -3.70 -2.92 -7.30
CA ILE A 46 -4.60 -3.30 -6.21
C ILE A 46 -5.27 -2.05 -5.66
N VAL A 47 -4.49 -1.02 -5.29
CA VAL A 47 -5.01 0.24 -4.74
C VAL A 47 -6.02 0.90 -5.68
N ASP A 48 -5.75 0.97 -6.98
CA ASP A 48 -6.66 1.51 -7.99
C ASP A 48 -8.01 0.77 -8.05
N GLY A 49 -8.02 -0.51 -7.72
CA GLY A 49 -9.21 -1.35 -7.77
C GLY A 49 -9.97 -1.44 -6.45
N LEU A 50 -9.48 -0.85 -5.36
CA LEU A 50 -10.12 -0.91 -4.06
C LEU A 50 -11.28 0.06 -3.94
N LEU A 51 -12.36 -0.39 -3.30
CA LEU A 51 -13.43 0.49 -2.85
C LEU A 51 -12.86 1.51 -1.86
N ARG A 52 -13.07 2.79 -2.14
CA ARG A 52 -12.57 3.91 -1.33
C ARG A 52 -13.59 4.43 -0.33
N GLU A 53 -14.83 3.98 -0.44
CA GLU A 53 -15.93 4.31 0.46
C GLU A 53 -16.83 3.09 0.68
N ASN A 54 -17.35 2.96 1.90
CA ASN A 54 -18.38 1.98 2.26
C ASN A 54 -19.23 2.54 3.41
N ASP A 55 -20.55 2.34 3.37
CA ASP A 55 -21.50 2.86 4.38
C ASP A 55 -21.36 4.37 4.67
N GLY A 56 -21.11 5.16 3.62
CA GLY A 56 -20.98 6.61 3.71
C GLY A 56 -19.69 7.10 4.38
N ARG A 57 -18.67 6.24 4.51
CA ARG A 57 -17.37 6.58 5.10
C ARG A 57 -16.24 6.22 4.15
N ARG A 58 -15.19 7.04 4.12
CA ARG A 58 -13.92 6.70 3.44
C ARG A 58 -13.31 5.45 4.08
N VAL A 59 -12.74 4.58 3.24
CA VAL A 59 -12.00 3.38 3.64
C VAL A 59 -10.52 3.60 3.32
N PRO A 60 -9.68 3.90 4.32
CA PRO A 60 -8.25 4.08 4.10
C PRO A 60 -7.56 2.77 3.71
N VAL A 61 -6.53 2.91 2.88
CA VAL A 61 -5.66 1.86 2.37
C VAL A 61 -4.23 2.19 2.80
N THR A 62 -3.65 1.29 3.59
CA THR A 62 -2.24 1.39 4.01
C THR A 62 -1.39 0.40 3.22
N LEU A 63 -0.20 0.82 2.77
CA LEU A 63 0.82 -0.08 2.22
C LEU A 63 1.94 -0.29 3.22
N PHE A 64 2.45 -1.51 3.31
CA PHE A 64 3.64 -1.82 4.09
C PHE A 64 4.55 -2.78 3.33
N THR A 65 5.76 -2.32 2.99
CA THR A 65 6.85 -3.17 2.50
C THR A 65 7.94 -3.20 3.54
N LYS A 66 8.20 -4.37 4.14
CA LYS A 66 9.34 -4.53 5.06
C LYS A 66 10.64 -4.39 4.27
N GLY A 67 11.59 -3.60 4.78
CA GLY A 67 12.83 -3.23 4.10
C GLY A 67 12.61 -2.22 2.97
N GLY A 68 11.44 -1.58 2.90
CA GLY A 68 11.04 -0.71 1.79
C GLY A 68 11.31 0.79 1.99
N GLY A 69 12.00 1.20 3.07
CA GLY A 69 12.18 2.61 3.44
C GLY A 69 12.78 3.51 2.35
N GLN A 70 13.60 2.95 1.46
CA GLN A 70 14.19 3.67 0.33
C GLN A 70 13.23 3.93 -0.85
N TRP A 71 11.99 3.43 -0.78
CA TRP A 71 10.99 3.55 -1.85
C TRP A 71 9.71 4.27 -1.39
N LEU A 72 9.73 4.97 -0.25
CA LEU A 72 8.54 5.59 0.33
C LEU A 72 7.83 6.56 -0.62
N GLU A 73 8.59 7.37 -1.36
CA GLU A 73 8.03 8.30 -2.35
C GLU A 73 7.28 7.53 -3.45
N ALA A 74 7.89 6.49 -4.00
CA ALA A 74 7.27 5.66 -5.03
C ALA A 74 6.06 4.88 -4.50
N MET A 75 6.08 4.47 -3.22
CA MET A 75 4.93 3.86 -2.55
C MET A 75 3.79 4.86 -2.35
N ALA A 76 4.08 6.12 -2.02
CA ALA A 76 3.07 7.16 -1.86
C ALA A 76 2.35 7.46 -3.20
N GLU A 77 3.07 7.37 -4.32
CA GLU A 77 2.51 7.56 -5.67
C GLU A 77 1.44 6.55 -6.06
N THR A 78 1.28 5.43 -5.33
CA THR A 78 0.19 4.47 -5.60
C THR A 78 -1.20 4.98 -5.21
N GLY A 79 -1.31 6.15 -4.57
CA GLY A 79 -2.58 6.66 -4.05
C GLY A 79 -3.05 5.98 -2.76
N CYS A 80 -2.14 5.37 -1.99
CA CYS A 80 -2.45 4.90 -0.64
C CYS A 80 -2.55 6.07 0.35
N ASP A 81 -3.28 5.87 1.45
CA ASP A 81 -3.53 6.92 2.45
C ASP A 81 -2.47 6.94 3.55
N ALA A 82 -1.73 5.85 3.70
CA ALA A 82 -0.68 5.70 4.70
C ALA A 82 0.38 4.69 4.25
N LEU A 83 1.59 4.86 4.78
CA LEU A 83 2.72 3.95 4.62
C LEU A 83 3.14 3.42 6.00
N GLY A 84 3.29 2.10 6.10
CA GLY A 84 3.92 1.48 7.25
C GLY A 84 5.44 1.57 7.14
N LEU A 85 6.11 1.82 8.27
CA LEU A 85 7.56 1.84 8.39
C LEU A 85 8.02 0.67 9.28
N ASP A 86 9.23 0.18 9.04
CA ASP A 86 9.92 -0.70 9.98
C ASP A 86 11.06 0.06 10.68
N TRP A 87 11.67 -0.60 11.67
CA TRP A 87 12.66 0.00 12.56
C TRP A 87 13.95 0.45 11.87
N THR A 88 14.18 0.09 10.60
CA THR A 88 15.39 0.50 9.86
C THR A 88 15.25 1.89 9.22
N THR A 89 14.03 2.44 9.19
CA THR A 89 13.74 3.75 8.62
C THR A 89 13.45 4.74 9.74
N ASP A 90 14.21 5.83 9.84
CA ASP A 90 13.87 6.92 10.75
C ASP A 90 12.57 7.57 10.26
N ILE A 91 11.62 7.80 11.17
CA ILE A 91 10.37 8.48 10.84
C ILE A 91 10.61 9.92 10.37
N ALA A 92 11.72 10.54 10.79
CA ALA A 92 12.12 11.86 10.33
C ALA A 92 12.59 11.88 8.87
N ASP A 93 13.06 10.74 8.35
CA ASP A 93 13.49 10.58 6.96
C ASP A 93 12.31 10.25 6.03
N ALA A 94 11.14 9.90 6.59
CA ALA A 94 9.94 9.69 5.79
C ALA A 94 9.46 11.02 5.18
N PRO A 95 9.19 11.08 3.87
CA PRO A 95 8.85 12.33 3.20
C PRO A 95 7.61 12.98 3.84
N PRO A 96 7.65 14.28 4.16
CA PRO A 96 6.50 14.98 4.71
C PRO A 96 5.34 14.90 3.71
N SER A 97 4.17 14.55 4.22
CA SER A 97 2.93 14.29 3.50
C SER A 97 2.73 15.14 2.23
N ARG A 98 2.89 14.51 1.05
CA ARG A 98 2.36 14.98 -0.23
C ARG A 98 0.98 14.36 -0.53
N TRP A 99 0.24 13.99 0.51
CA TRP A 99 -1.13 13.50 0.34
C TRP A 99 -2.05 14.70 0.09
N PRO A 100 -2.84 14.71 -1.00
CA PRO A 100 -3.84 15.74 -1.25
C PRO A 100 -4.94 15.76 -0.17
#